data_AF-A0A0K9PKB5-F1
#
_entry.id   AF-A0A0K9PKB5-F1
#
_cell.length_a   1.000
_cell.length_b   1.000
_cell.length_c   1.000
_cell.angle_alpha   90.00
_cell.angle_beta   90.00
_cell.angle_gamma   90.00
#
_symmetry.space_group_name_H-M   'P 1'
#
loop_
_entity.id
_entity.type
_entity.pdbx_description
1 polymer ?
#
loop_
_entity_poly.entity_id
_entity_poly.type
_entity_poly.pdbx_seq_one_letter_code
_entity_poly.pdbx_strand_id
1 'polypeptide(L)'
;MDATVSESVRGRRLKKEEAVSLIMEAKRTSKKTYAQIANETGLTNVYVAQLLRRQAQLSPRSEPALRAAIPGLTSDLIEEMMTPPLRSYDSDILKDPCIYRLNEAVMHFGESIKDVINEDFGDGIMSAIDFYCSVKKVKGKDGKDRVVITFDGKYLPYAEQKTCNPFRISEFEPIFLLVERNSIKFRQMSIEINSRIVILLNMM
;
A
#
# COMPACT_ATOMS: atom_id res chain seq x y z
N MET A 1 3.34 -22.53 -42.89
CA MET A 1 4.16 -22.50 -41.67
C MET A 1 3.77 -21.23 -40.95
N ASP A 2 2.93 -21.39 -39.93
CA ASP A 2 1.97 -20.41 -39.47
C ASP A 2 2.62 -19.38 -38.54
N ALA A 3 2.56 -18.10 -38.92
CA ALA A 3 3.11 -16.96 -38.19
C ALA A 3 2.18 -16.45 -37.07
N THR A 4 1.17 -17.22 -36.68
CA THR A 4 0.03 -16.78 -35.86
C THR A 4 0.15 -17.06 -34.36
N VAL A 5 1.25 -17.67 -33.89
CA VAL A 5 1.44 -17.96 -32.45
C VAL A 5 2.17 -16.83 -31.69
N SER A 6 2.73 -15.83 -32.38
CA SER A 6 3.66 -14.88 -31.75
C SER A 6 3.07 -13.56 -31.22
N GLU A 7 1.78 -13.27 -31.45
CA GLU A 7 1.18 -11.97 -31.08
C GLU A 7 0.15 -12.02 -29.95
N SER A 8 -0.41 -13.19 -29.58
CA SER A 8 -1.54 -13.24 -28.62
C SER A 8 -1.14 -13.18 -27.13
N VAL A 9 0.16 -13.24 -26.81
CA VAL A 9 0.65 -13.26 -25.42
C VAL A 9 1.01 -11.85 -24.89
N ARG A 10 1.22 -10.86 -25.78
CA ARG A 10 1.69 -9.50 -25.42
C ARG A 10 0.67 -8.60 -24.71
N GLY A 11 -0.56 -9.08 -24.45
CA GLY A 11 -1.64 -8.27 -23.86
C GLY A 11 -2.30 -8.85 -22.61
N ARG A 12 -1.87 -10.02 -22.11
CA ARG A 12 -2.52 -10.62 -20.94
C ARG A 12 -1.90 -10.08 -19.66
N ARG A 13 -2.60 -9.17 -18.98
CA ARG A 13 -2.26 -8.76 -17.61
C ARG A 13 -2.27 -10.01 -16.71
N LEU A 14 -1.12 -10.34 -16.13
CA LEU A 14 -0.98 -11.46 -15.21
C LEU A 14 -1.91 -11.27 -14.01
N LYS A 15 -2.55 -12.35 -13.56
CA LYS A 15 -3.25 -12.32 -12.28
C LYS A 15 -2.21 -12.17 -11.16
N LYS A 16 -2.57 -11.49 -10.08
CA LYS A 16 -1.65 -11.19 -8.96
C LYS A 16 -1.02 -12.49 -8.43
N GLU A 17 -1.81 -13.53 -8.27
CA GLU A 17 -1.40 -14.82 -7.72
C GLU A 17 -0.39 -15.53 -8.62
N GLU A 18 -0.58 -15.43 -9.94
CA GLU A 18 0.31 -15.99 -10.95
C GLU A 18 1.66 -15.24 -10.96
N ALA A 19 1.61 -13.91 -10.98
CA ALA A 19 2.81 -13.07 -10.91
C ALA A 19 3.61 -13.34 -9.62
N VAL A 20 2.93 -13.39 -8.46
CA VAL A 20 3.58 -13.73 -7.18
C VAL A 20 4.20 -15.12 -7.21
N SER A 21 3.53 -16.12 -7.82
CA SER A 21 4.07 -17.47 -7.92
C SER A 21 5.38 -17.50 -8.72
N LEU A 22 5.44 -16.82 -9.86
CA LEU A 22 6.63 -16.71 -10.70
C LEU A 22 7.77 -15.95 -10.01
N ILE A 23 7.46 -14.83 -9.35
CA ILE A 23 8.44 -14.03 -8.58
C ILE A 23 9.03 -14.85 -7.42
N MET A 24 8.18 -15.59 -6.71
CA MET A 24 8.61 -16.43 -5.59
C MET A 24 9.47 -17.60 -6.05
N GLU A 25 9.24 -18.13 -7.25
CA GLU A 25 10.10 -19.14 -7.87
C GLU A 25 11.48 -18.57 -8.23
N ALA A 26 11.53 -17.37 -8.82
CA ALA A 26 12.80 -16.67 -9.09
C ALA A 26 13.60 -16.44 -7.79
N LYS A 27 12.93 -16.04 -6.71
CA LYS A 27 13.55 -15.90 -5.38
C LYS A 27 14.01 -17.24 -4.78
N ARG A 28 13.32 -18.34 -5.06
CA ARG A 28 13.73 -19.68 -4.62
C ARG A 28 14.99 -20.13 -5.36
N THR A 29 15.00 -19.93 -6.67
CA THR A 29 16.12 -20.25 -7.57
C THR A 29 17.39 -19.48 -7.21
N SER A 30 17.28 -18.23 -6.75
CA SER A 30 18.44 -17.46 -6.31
C SER A 30 19.12 -18.02 -5.05
N LYS A 31 18.46 -18.91 -4.30
CA LYS A 31 18.93 -19.51 -3.03
C LYS A 31 19.30 -18.49 -1.94
N LYS A 32 18.95 -17.21 -2.12
CA LYS A 32 19.20 -16.15 -1.14
C LYS A 32 18.09 -16.07 -0.10
N THR A 33 18.45 -15.72 1.12
CA THR A 33 17.50 -15.36 2.18
C THR A 33 16.98 -13.94 1.97
N TYR A 34 15.85 -13.59 2.59
CA TYR A 34 15.36 -12.21 2.58
C TYR A 34 16.36 -11.22 3.19
N ALA A 35 17.15 -11.65 4.18
CA ALA A 35 18.19 -10.82 4.78
C ALA A 35 19.34 -10.52 3.82
N GLN A 36 19.77 -11.51 3.01
CA GLN A 36 20.80 -11.29 1.98
C GLN A 36 20.31 -10.32 0.91
N ILE A 37 19.08 -10.51 0.40
CA ILE A 37 18.50 -9.62 -0.60
C ILE A 37 18.30 -8.21 -0.02
N ALA A 38 17.87 -8.09 1.23
CA ALA A 38 17.77 -6.82 1.95
C ALA A 38 19.12 -6.08 2.01
N ASN A 39 20.18 -6.78 2.37
CA ASN A 39 21.54 -6.20 2.43
C ASN A 39 22.02 -5.71 1.05
N GLU A 40 21.77 -6.48 -0.01
CA GLU A 40 22.15 -6.11 -1.38
C GLU A 40 21.33 -4.94 -1.94
N THR A 41 20.09 -4.78 -1.50
CA THR A 41 19.16 -3.74 -2.01
C THR A 41 19.10 -2.48 -1.15
N GLY A 42 19.59 -2.53 0.09
CA GLY A 42 19.40 -1.46 1.08
C GLY A 42 17.97 -1.34 1.60
N LEU A 43 17.13 -2.35 1.38
CA LEU A 43 15.73 -2.39 1.82
C LEU A 43 15.59 -3.23 3.10
N THR A 44 14.50 -3.05 3.86
CA THR A 44 14.23 -3.97 4.98
C THR A 44 13.83 -5.36 4.45
N ASN A 45 14.14 -6.41 5.21
CA ASN A 45 13.82 -7.78 4.81
C ASN A 45 12.31 -8.04 4.64
N VAL A 46 11.47 -7.40 5.46
CA VAL A 46 10.01 -7.48 5.30
C VAL A 46 9.57 -6.70 4.07
N TYR A 47 10.13 -5.53 3.79
CA TYR A 47 9.77 -4.77 2.59
C TYR A 47 10.15 -5.53 1.30
N VAL A 48 11.31 -6.19 1.26
CA VAL A 48 11.65 -7.14 0.18
C VAL A 48 10.59 -8.23 0.05
N ALA A 49 10.15 -8.84 1.15
CA ALA A 49 9.08 -9.84 1.10
C ALA A 49 7.74 -9.27 0.59
N GLN A 50 7.40 -8.02 0.95
CA GLN A 50 6.21 -7.33 0.47
C GLN A 50 6.27 -7.05 -1.04
N LEU A 51 7.44 -6.66 -1.57
CA LEU A 51 7.65 -6.50 -3.02
C LEU A 51 7.41 -7.82 -3.76
N LEU A 52 8.02 -8.91 -3.27
CA LEU A 52 7.90 -10.22 -3.91
C LEU A 52 6.49 -10.82 -3.80
N ARG A 53 5.71 -10.43 -2.79
CA ARG A 53 4.30 -10.80 -2.62
C ARG A 53 3.31 -9.85 -3.27
N ARG A 54 3.78 -8.85 -4.04
CA ARG A 54 2.94 -7.81 -4.66
C ARG A 54 2.01 -7.12 -3.66
N GLN A 55 2.57 -6.74 -2.52
CA GLN A 55 1.94 -5.89 -1.51
C GLN A 55 2.59 -4.50 -1.42
N ALA A 56 3.78 -4.35 -2.00
CA ALA A 56 4.46 -3.08 -2.22
C ALA A 56 4.76 -2.91 -3.71
N GLN A 57 4.87 -1.65 -4.14
CA GLN A 57 5.30 -1.28 -5.48
C GLN A 57 6.82 -1.16 -5.50
N LEU A 58 7.47 -1.76 -6.49
CA LEU A 58 8.90 -1.58 -6.73
C LEU A 58 9.15 -0.18 -7.29
N SER A 59 10.01 0.59 -6.64
CA SER A 59 10.40 1.91 -7.13
C SER A 59 11.46 1.79 -8.24
N PRO A 60 11.51 2.73 -9.20
CA PRO A 60 12.59 2.79 -10.19
C PRO A 60 13.99 2.88 -9.57
N ARG A 61 14.09 3.48 -8.37
CA ARG A 61 15.36 3.61 -7.64
C ARG A 61 15.89 2.27 -7.13
N SER A 62 15.00 1.39 -6.68
CA SER A 62 15.37 0.09 -6.08
C SER A 62 15.42 -1.05 -7.09
N GLU A 63 14.85 -0.86 -8.29
CA GLU A 63 14.75 -1.87 -9.33
C GLU A 63 16.10 -2.49 -9.74
N PRO A 64 17.17 -1.71 -10.03
CA PRO A 64 18.42 -2.29 -10.50
C PRO A 64 19.06 -3.22 -9.45
N ALA A 65 19.02 -2.81 -8.18
CA ALA A 65 19.57 -3.59 -7.09
C ALA A 65 18.76 -4.88 -6.85
N LEU A 66 17.43 -4.82 -6.95
CA LEU A 66 16.59 -6.01 -6.78
C LEU A 66 16.78 -7.00 -7.91
N ARG A 67 16.89 -6.52 -9.17
CA ARG A 67 17.16 -7.37 -10.33
C ARG A 67 18.54 -8.03 -10.23
N ALA A 68 19.56 -7.29 -9.78
CA ALA A 68 20.88 -7.86 -9.52
C ALA A 68 20.84 -8.92 -8.40
N ALA A 69 20.05 -8.67 -7.35
CA ALA A 69 19.92 -9.60 -6.23
C ALA A 69 19.16 -10.89 -6.62
N ILE A 70 18.19 -10.81 -7.54
CA ILE A 70 17.39 -11.94 -8.02
C ILE A 70 17.41 -11.97 -9.56
N PRO A 71 18.47 -12.53 -10.19
CA PRO A 71 18.64 -12.50 -11.65
C PRO A 71 17.54 -13.21 -12.45
N GLY A 72 16.74 -14.07 -11.79
CA GLY A 72 15.61 -14.76 -12.40
C GLY A 72 14.36 -13.90 -12.62
N LEU A 73 14.35 -12.64 -12.19
CA LEU A 73 13.25 -11.71 -12.45
C LEU A 73 13.31 -11.22 -13.90
N THR A 74 12.37 -11.67 -14.72
CA THR A 74 12.22 -11.21 -16.12
C THR A 74 11.76 -9.75 -16.17
N SER A 75 11.96 -9.09 -17.32
CA SER A 75 11.51 -7.71 -17.51
C SER A 75 10.01 -7.55 -17.29
N ASP A 76 9.19 -8.48 -17.80
CA ASP A 76 7.73 -8.47 -17.60
C ASP A 76 7.35 -8.53 -16.11
N LEU A 77 8.06 -9.34 -15.31
CA LEU A 77 7.81 -9.41 -13.87
C LEU A 77 8.21 -8.12 -13.17
N ILE A 78 9.31 -7.49 -13.58
CA ILE A 78 9.74 -6.19 -13.03
C ILE A 78 8.73 -5.10 -13.37
N GLU A 79 8.28 -5.01 -14.62
CA GLU A 79 7.24 -4.06 -15.04
C GLU A 79 5.95 -4.24 -14.22
N GLU A 80 5.53 -5.49 -14.03
CA GLU A 80 4.38 -5.81 -13.20
C GLU A 80 4.63 -5.39 -11.74
N MET A 81 5.81 -5.67 -11.16
CA MET A 81 6.20 -5.24 -9.81
C MET A 81 6.25 -3.72 -9.62
N MET A 82 6.57 -2.97 -10.67
CA MET A 82 6.60 -1.49 -10.66
C MET A 82 5.21 -0.86 -10.79
N THR A 83 4.16 -1.65 -11.07
CA THR A 83 2.77 -1.17 -11.08
C THR A 83 2.19 -1.17 -9.66
N PRO A 84 1.45 -0.13 -9.23
CA PRO A 84 0.79 -0.10 -7.93
C PRO A 84 -0.08 -1.35 -7.72
N PRO A 85 0.18 -2.16 -6.68
CA PRO A 85 -0.60 -3.37 -6.44
C PRO A 85 -1.95 -3.05 -5.79
N LEU A 86 -2.95 -3.87 -6.07
CA LEU A 86 -4.08 -4.01 -5.16
C LEU A 86 -3.60 -4.76 -3.92
N ARG A 87 -3.44 -4.05 -2.81
CA ARG A 87 -2.98 -4.62 -1.53
C ARG A 87 -4.12 -5.43 -0.92
N SER A 88 -3.83 -6.68 -0.57
CA SER A 88 -4.82 -7.63 -0.07
C SER A 88 -4.11 -8.81 0.59
N TYR A 89 -4.74 -9.46 1.56
CA TYR A 89 -4.23 -10.68 2.15
C TYR A 89 -5.35 -11.71 2.24
N ASP A 90 -4.99 -12.98 2.27
CA ASP A 90 -5.93 -14.07 2.53
C ASP A 90 -6.35 -14.03 4.00
N SER A 91 -7.65 -13.92 4.28
CA SER A 91 -8.18 -13.89 5.65
C SER A 91 -7.83 -15.14 6.45
N ASP A 92 -7.61 -16.27 5.79
CA ASP A 92 -7.21 -17.52 6.44
C ASP A 92 -5.79 -17.46 7.04
N ILE A 93 -4.99 -16.43 6.70
CA ILE A 93 -3.70 -16.19 7.35
C ILE A 93 -3.84 -16.00 8.86
N LEU A 94 -4.99 -15.54 9.36
CA LEU A 94 -5.24 -15.41 10.80
C LEU A 94 -5.38 -16.76 11.51
N LYS A 95 -5.55 -17.86 10.77
CA LYS A 95 -5.55 -19.23 11.30
C LYS A 95 -4.14 -19.80 11.40
N ASP A 96 -3.16 -19.22 10.70
CA ASP A 96 -1.76 -19.64 10.80
C ASP A 96 -1.22 -19.33 12.21
N PRO A 97 -0.59 -20.30 12.92
CA PRO A 97 -0.15 -20.08 14.29
C PRO A 97 0.86 -18.94 14.47
N CYS A 98 1.73 -18.68 13.49
CA CYS A 98 2.73 -17.61 13.60
C CYS A 98 2.05 -16.24 13.53
N ILE A 99 1.13 -16.06 12.58
CA ILE A 99 0.39 -14.81 12.40
C ILE A 99 -0.67 -14.62 13.48
N TYR A 100 -1.34 -15.69 13.92
CA TYR A 100 -2.27 -15.64 15.04
C TYR A 100 -1.61 -15.12 16.31
N ARG A 101 -0.41 -15.61 16.66
CA ARG A 101 0.32 -15.16 17.86
C ARG A 101 0.78 -13.71 17.76
N LEU A 102 1.17 -13.26 16.57
CA LEU A 102 1.49 -11.84 16.35
C LEU A 102 0.25 -10.96 16.56
N ASN A 103 -0.90 -11.37 16.02
CA ASN A 103 -2.16 -10.66 16.21
C ASN A 103 -2.59 -10.65 17.67
N GLU A 104 -2.51 -11.80 18.36
CA GLU A 104 -2.81 -11.93 19.79
C GLU A 104 -1.94 -11.00 20.63
N ALA A 105 -0.63 -10.93 20.36
CA ALA A 105 0.26 -10.02 21.05
C ALA A 105 -0.14 -8.55 20.86
N VAL A 106 -0.41 -8.13 19.61
CA VAL A 106 -0.85 -6.76 19.32
C VAL A 106 -2.17 -6.42 20.03
N MET A 107 -3.13 -7.35 20.02
CA MET A 107 -4.42 -7.13 20.68
C MET A 107 -4.30 -7.10 22.20
N HIS A 108 -3.47 -7.96 22.78
CA HIS A 108 -3.27 -8.03 24.24
C HIS A 108 -2.54 -6.80 24.79
N PHE A 109 -1.54 -6.30 24.08
CA PHE A 109 -0.80 -5.10 24.47
C PHE A 109 -1.41 -3.79 23.94
N GLY A 110 -2.49 -3.86 23.17
CA GLY A 110 -3.01 -2.73 22.39
C GLY A 110 -3.36 -1.50 23.23
N GLU A 111 -4.07 -1.70 24.35
CA GLU A 111 -4.43 -0.60 25.26
C GLU A 111 -3.19 0.04 25.89
N SER A 112 -2.26 -0.78 26.41
CA SER A 112 -1.03 -0.28 27.01
C SER A 112 -0.11 0.44 26.01
N ILE A 113 -0.01 -0.06 24.77
CA ILE A 113 0.74 0.61 23.70
C ILE A 113 0.09 1.96 23.36
N LYS A 114 -1.24 2.00 23.28
CA LYS A 114 -1.99 3.24 23.02
C LYS A 114 -1.76 4.27 24.13
N ASP A 115 -1.81 3.85 25.38
CA ASP A 115 -1.59 4.74 26.53
C ASP A 115 -0.19 5.34 26.50
N VAL A 116 0.84 4.53 26.26
CA VAL A 116 2.24 5.01 26.15
C VAL A 116 2.40 5.96 24.96
N ILE A 117 1.82 5.66 23.80
CA ILE A 117 1.86 6.58 22.63
C ILE A 117 1.20 7.92 22.97
N ASN A 118 0.07 7.90 23.66
CA ASN A 118 -0.64 9.11 24.03
C ASN A 118 0.12 9.93 25.09
N GLU A 119 0.78 9.27 26.04
CA GLU A 119 1.63 9.93 27.05
C GLU A 119 2.84 10.61 26.41
N ASP A 120 3.55 9.89 25.52
CA ASP A 120 4.80 10.36 24.92
C ASP A 120 4.60 11.34 23.76
N PHE A 121 3.53 11.19 22.97
CA PHE A 121 3.33 11.93 21.72
C PHE A 121 2.04 12.77 21.69
N GLY A 122 1.03 12.42 22.49
CA GLY A 122 -0.30 13.04 22.48
C GLY A 122 -1.30 12.32 21.57
N ASP A 123 -2.46 12.94 21.33
CA ASP A 123 -3.57 12.34 20.57
C ASP A 123 -3.26 12.17 19.07
N GLY A 124 -3.01 10.92 18.67
CA GLY A 124 -2.62 10.57 17.31
C GLY A 124 -2.46 9.08 17.08
N ILE A 125 -1.84 8.72 15.96
CA ILE A 125 -1.60 7.32 15.56
C ILE A 125 -0.19 7.11 15.02
N MET A 126 0.31 5.88 15.14
CA MET A 126 1.45 5.40 14.36
C MET A 126 0.98 5.02 12.95
N SER A 127 1.55 5.65 11.91
CA SER A 127 1.23 5.37 10.51
C SER A 127 1.61 3.94 10.11
N ALA A 128 0.77 3.30 9.29
CA ALA A 128 1.07 2.05 8.59
C ALA A 128 1.42 2.26 7.10
N ILE A 129 1.61 3.52 6.67
CA ILE A 129 1.97 3.90 5.29
C ILE A 129 3.42 4.38 5.25
N ASP A 130 3.73 5.41 6.04
CA ASP A 130 5.11 5.85 6.31
C ASP A 130 5.65 4.98 7.45
N PHE A 131 6.01 3.75 7.08
CA PHE A 131 6.20 2.65 8.00
C PHE A 131 7.30 1.70 7.52
N TYR A 132 8.21 1.38 8.42
CA TYR A 132 9.27 0.41 8.23
C TYR A 132 9.03 -0.80 9.13
N CYS A 133 9.19 -1.98 8.54
CA CYS A 133 9.09 -3.24 9.27
C CYS A 133 10.34 -4.07 9.03
N SER A 134 10.91 -4.66 10.09
CA SER A 134 12.02 -5.60 9.98
C SER A 134 11.90 -6.74 10.99
N VAL A 135 12.45 -7.89 10.63
CA VAL A 135 12.50 -9.07 11.51
C VAL A 135 13.96 -9.49 11.72
N LYS A 136 14.37 -9.66 12.97
CA LYS A 136 15.73 -10.11 13.32
C LYS A 136 15.67 -11.30 14.26
N LYS A 137 16.59 -12.24 14.05
CA LYS A 137 16.85 -13.33 14.98
C LYS A 137 17.91 -12.87 15.98
N VAL A 138 17.61 -12.96 17.28
CA VAL A 138 18.56 -12.62 18.35
C VAL A 138 18.63 -13.75 19.37
N LYS A 139 19.68 -13.77 20.19
CA LYS A 139 19.79 -14.67 21.35
C LYS A 139 19.27 -13.97 22.60
N GLY A 140 18.33 -14.60 23.30
CA GLY A 140 17.87 -14.16 24.61
C GLY A 140 18.93 -14.35 25.68
N LYS A 141 18.74 -13.73 26.86
CA LYS A 141 19.61 -13.93 28.02
C LYS A 141 19.66 -15.40 28.48
N ASP A 142 18.61 -16.16 28.17
CA ASP A 142 18.49 -17.60 28.40
C ASP A 142 19.15 -18.46 27.30
N GLY A 143 19.84 -17.85 26.33
CA GLY A 143 20.50 -18.53 25.21
C GLY A 143 19.56 -19.00 24.10
N LYS A 144 18.24 -18.83 24.26
CA LYS A 144 17.24 -19.26 23.29
C LYS A 144 17.13 -18.27 22.13
N ASP A 145 16.74 -18.78 20.97
CA ASP A 145 16.44 -17.95 19.83
C ASP A 145 15.17 -17.11 20.09
N ARG A 146 15.26 -15.81 19.81
CA ARG A 146 14.13 -14.88 19.88
C ARG A 146 13.95 -14.19 18.53
N VAL A 147 12.69 -13.92 18.20
CA VAL A 147 12.31 -13.13 17.04
C VAL A 147 12.02 -11.71 17.51
N VAL A 148 12.77 -10.75 16.98
CA VAL A 148 12.53 -9.32 17.20
C VAL A 148 11.85 -8.79 15.95
N ILE A 149 10.66 -8.26 16.13
CA ILE A 149 9.93 -7.52 15.10
C ILE A 149 10.01 -6.05 15.48
N THR A 150 10.44 -5.21 14.55
CA THR A 150 10.47 -3.76 14.73
C THR A 150 9.44 -3.13 13.81
N PHE A 151 8.52 -2.39 14.41
CA PHE A 151 7.55 -1.53 13.75
C PHE A 151 7.96 -0.08 14.01
N ASP A 152 8.33 0.62 12.94
CA ASP A 152 8.80 2.00 13.00
C ASP A 152 7.92 2.81 12.05
N GLY A 153 6.92 3.47 12.63
CA GLY A 153 5.92 4.24 11.91
C GLY A 153 5.93 5.69 12.30
N LYS A 154 5.74 6.57 11.31
CA LYS A 154 5.60 8.00 11.55
C LYS A 154 4.40 8.30 12.44
N TYR A 155 4.60 9.12 13.47
CA TYR A 155 3.51 9.65 14.29
C TYR A 155 2.69 10.69 13.51
N LEU A 156 1.37 10.57 13.59
CA LEU A 156 0.40 11.45 12.94
C LEU A 156 -0.59 11.98 13.99
N PRO A 157 -0.48 13.25 14.42
CA PRO A 157 -1.43 13.83 15.36
C PRO A 157 -2.80 14.05 14.71
N TYR A 158 -3.87 13.92 15.50
CA TYR A 158 -5.18 14.33 15.04
C TYR A 158 -5.26 15.86 14.90
N ALA A 159 -5.81 16.31 13.77
CA ALA A 159 -5.98 17.74 13.51
C ALA A 159 -7.28 18.25 14.12
N GLU A 160 -7.20 19.37 14.85
CA GLU A 160 -8.38 20.15 15.22
C GLU A 160 -9.07 20.66 13.95
N GLN A 161 -10.34 20.30 13.77
CA GLN A 161 -11.11 20.63 12.57
C GLN A 161 -11.60 22.08 12.63
N LYS A 162 -10.67 23.02 12.44
CA LYS A 162 -11.00 24.44 12.34
C LYS A 162 -11.67 24.70 10.99
N THR A 163 -12.74 25.48 11.00
CA THR A 163 -13.35 26.02 9.78
C THR A 163 -12.39 27.02 9.12
N CYS A 164 -11.52 26.52 8.26
CA CYS A 164 -10.62 27.33 7.44
C CYS A 164 -11.23 27.63 6.06
N ASN A 165 -12.52 28.00 6.01
CA ASN A 165 -13.05 28.85 4.95
C ASN A 165 -14.44 29.39 5.34
N PRO A 166 -14.65 30.71 5.44
CA PRO A 166 -15.98 31.24 5.30
C PRO A 166 -16.33 31.17 3.81
N PHE A 167 -16.76 29.99 3.33
CA PHE A 167 -17.54 29.95 2.09
C PHE A 167 -18.83 30.72 2.39
N ARG A 168 -18.81 32.04 2.20
CA ARG A 168 -20.02 32.86 2.22
C ARG A 168 -20.88 32.36 1.06
N ILE A 169 -21.97 31.68 1.41
CA ILE A 169 -23.06 31.31 0.49
C ILE A 169 -23.85 32.58 0.10
N SER A 170 -23.17 33.68 -0.21
CA SER A 170 -23.79 34.95 -0.63
C SER A 170 -23.49 35.29 -2.09
N GLU A 171 -22.72 34.47 -2.80
CA GLU A 171 -22.41 34.66 -4.24
C GLU A 171 -23.05 33.61 -5.14
N PHE A 172 -23.87 32.71 -4.60
CA PHE A 172 -24.71 31.84 -5.42
C PHE A 172 -25.98 32.60 -5.82
N GLU A 173 -25.95 33.23 -6.99
CA GLU A 173 -27.17 33.58 -7.72
C GLU A 173 -28.02 32.31 -7.85
N PRO A 174 -29.29 32.31 -7.39
CA PRO A 174 -30.14 31.12 -7.49
C PRO A 174 -30.33 30.76 -8.96
N ILE A 175 -29.84 29.59 -9.37
CA ILE A 175 -30.20 29.00 -10.66
C ILE A 175 -31.68 28.65 -10.58
N PHE A 176 -32.54 29.51 -11.09
CA PHE A 176 -33.94 29.20 -11.32
C PHE A 176 -34.02 28.09 -12.37
N LEU A 177 -34.43 26.90 -11.95
CA LEU A 177 -34.90 25.86 -12.86
C LEU A 177 -36.24 26.32 -13.46
N LEU A 178 -36.20 26.83 -14.69
CA LEU A 178 -37.42 27.02 -15.47
C LEU A 178 -37.84 25.66 -16.04
N VAL A 179 -38.85 25.03 -15.42
CA VAL A 179 -39.47 23.81 -15.96
C VAL A 179 -40.55 24.23 -16.95
N GLU A 180 -40.20 24.30 -18.23
CA GLU A 180 -41.19 24.31 -19.31
C GLU A 180 -41.53 22.87 -19.69
N ARG A 181 -42.84 22.60 -19.82
CA ARG A 181 -43.40 21.28 -20.12
C ARG A 181 -42.65 20.64 -21.30
N ASN A 182 -41.93 19.56 -21.00
CA ASN A 182 -41.27 18.62 -21.92
C ASN A 182 -39.84 18.90 -22.43
N SER A 183 -39.04 19.79 -21.82
CA SER A 183 -37.57 19.74 -22.02
C SER A 183 -36.75 20.39 -20.91
N ILE A 184 -35.70 19.69 -20.44
CA ILE A 184 -34.68 20.24 -19.53
C ILE A 184 -33.52 20.76 -20.38
N LYS A 185 -33.31 22.09 -20.39
CA LYS A 185 -32.10 22.68 -20.99
C LYS A 185 -31.10 23.02 -19.89
N PHE A 186 -29.95 22.35 -19.88
CA PHE A 186 -28.81 22.76 -19.08
C PHE A 186 -28.04 23.84 -19.84
N ARG A 187 -28.01 25.07 -19.32
CA ARG A 187 -27.05 26.07 -19.82
C ARG A 187 -25.70 25.72 -19.18
N GLN A 188 -24.80 25.12 -19.95
CA GLN A 188 -23.46 24.78 -19.49
C GLN A 188 -22.69 26.09 -19.24
N MET A 189 -22.48 26.42 -17.97
CA MET A 189 -21.57 27.48 -17.56
C MET A 189 -20.38 26.82 -16.88
N SER A 190 -19.25 26.76 -17.58
CA SER A 190 -17.98 26.34 -17.01
C SER A 190 -17.47 27.47 -16.13
N ILE A 191 -17.52 27.30 -14.81
CA ILE A 191 -16.86 28.20 -13.87
C ILE A 191 -15.54 27.53 -13.48
N GLU A 192 -14.44 28.11 -13.95
CA GLU A 192 -13.09 27.72 -13.55
C GLU A 192 -12.64 28.67 -12.44
N ILE A 193 -12.61 28.20 -11.19
CA ILE A 193 -12.06 28.98 -10.07
C ILE A 193 -11.07 28.09 -9.32
N ASN A 194 -9.79 28.47 -9.38
CA ASN A 194 -8.68 27.97 -8.56
C ASN A 194 -8.70 26.46 -8.26
N SER A 195 -8.59 25.67 -9.33
CA SER A 195 -8.06 24.30 -9.29
C SER A 195 -8.84 23.28 -8.45
N ARG A 196 -10.11 23.52 -8.09
CA ARG A 196 -10.92 22.52 -7.36
C ARG A 196 -12.30 22.34 -7.98
N ILE A 197 -12.56 21.11 -8.42
CA ILE A 197 -13.89 20.64 -8.81
C ILE A 197 -14.69 20.42 -7.52
N VAL A 198 -15.78 21.14 -7.35
CA VAL A 198 -16.78 20.89 -6.29
C VAL A 198 -17.90 20.04 -6.91
N ILE A 199 -18.05 18.81 -6.44
CA ILE A 199 -19.18 17.94 -6.83
C ILE A 199 -20.26 18.08 -5.74
N LEU A 200 -21.34 18.79 -6.05
CA LEU A 200 -22.56 18.74 -5.24
C LEU A 200 -23.41 17.54 -5.68
N LEU A 201 -23.41 16.50 -4.85
CA LEU A 201 -24.37 15.40 -4.96
C LEU A 201 -25.67 15.84 -4.30
N ASN A 202 -26.64 16.27 -5.11
CA ASN A 202 -28.04 16.31 -4.67
C ASN A 202 -28.57 14.87 -4.74
N MET A 203 -28.78 14.27 -3.57
CA MET A 203 -29.59 13.05 -3.46
C MET A 203 -31.07 13.46 -3.54
N MET A 204 -31.79 12.91 -4.52
CA MET A 204 -33.26 12.95 -4.57
C MET A 204 -33.85 11.96 -3.58
#